data_AF-A0A1Y1V977-F1
#
_entry.id   AF-A0A1Y1V977-F1
#
_cell.length_a   1.000
_cell.length_b   1.000
_cell.length_c   1.000
_cell.angle_alpha   90.00
_cell.angle_beta   90.00
_cell.angle_gamma   90.00
#
_symmetry.space_group_name_H-M   'P 1'
#
loop_
_entity.id
_entity.type
_entity.pdbx_description
1 polymer ?
#
loop_
_entity_poly.entity_id
_entity_poly.type
_entity_poly.pdbx_seq_one_letter_code
_entity_poly.pdbx_strand_id
1 'polypeptide(L)'
;MNWNKRSLELPVCPEEDTDTGLVNNGWVPKLYYFQRLFTKKQLYEEIAIIQRILYKNTLQHRKSAHLRKLVELSRCLKRFQELNLSDIMDKIIPTKTGDKDIYKLPSREMVSFFLTRLVGGYKLLSKTINVLEDTYVAFHAILRQGLFMPFALIVMSSTSRLHIYFQFVLKEMNLCYKMSYHWMSTLKQVKNKEYEIGLTESIDDIVIHSKYDFINYIFIYL
;
A
#
# COMPACT_ATOMS: atom_id res chain seq x y z
N MET A 1 -12.74 -20.85 -0.32
CA MET A 1 -11.87 -19.71 -0.71
C MET A 1 -12.10 -18.56 0.26
N ASN A 2 -11.17 -18.31 1.19
CA ASN A 2 -11.38 -17.50 2.39
C ASN A 2 -10.69 -16.12 2.26
N TRP A 3 -11.11 -15.33 1.25
CA TRP A 3 -10.51 -14.04 0.89
C TRP A 3 -10.67 -12.94 1.96
N ASN A 4 -11.46 -13.19 3.01
CA ASN A 4 -11.80 -12.23 4.05
C ASN A 4 -10.97 -12.39 5.35
N LYS A 5 -9.94 -13.26 5.35
CA LYS A 5 -9.03 -13.38 6.49
C LYS A 5 -8.01 -12.23 6.47
N ARG A 6 -7.93 -11.48 7.57
CA ARG A 6 -7.02 -10.33 7.75
C ARG A 6 -5.55 -10.76 7.68
N SER A 7 -5.24 -11.97 8.15
CA SER A 7 -3.97 -12.65 7.99
C SER A 7 -4.13 -13.78 6.97
N LEU A 8 -3.64 -13.57 5.74
CA LEU A 8 -3.39 -14.70 4.85
C LEU A 8 -2.10 -15.35 5.33
N GLU A 9 -2.18 -16.65 5.62
CA GLU A 9 -1.02 -17.47 5.90
C GLU A 9 -0.10 -17.42 4.68
N LEU A 10 1.19 -17.29 4.93
CA LEU A 10 2.20 -17.28 3.87
C LEU A 10 2.16 -18.64 3.17
N PRO A 11 2.40 -18.69 1.85
CA PRO A 11 2.56 -19.97 1.17
C PRO A 11 3.70 -20.75 1.86
N VAL A 12 3.41 -21.98 2.28
CA VAL A 12 4.40 -22.89 2.86
C VAL A 12 5.25 -23.39 1.69
N CYS A 13 6.40 -22.75 1.47
CA CYS A 13 7.38 -23.23 0.52
C CYS A 13 8.31 -24.22 1.24
N PRO A 14 8.34 -25.51 0.87
CA PRO A 14 9.34 -26.43 1.40
C PRO A 14 10.75 -25.90 1.06
N GLU A 15 11.68 -25.98 2.03
CA GLU A 15 13.04 -25.42 1.87
C GLU A 15 13.82 -26.07 0.72
N GLU A 16 13.37 -27.22 0.24
CA GLU A 16 13.95 -27.98 -0.87
C GLU A 16 13.64 -27.37 -2.26
N ASP A 17 12.64 -26.49 -2.38
CA ASP A 17 12.22 -25.86 -3.64
C ASP A 17 12.81 -24.45 -3.88
N THR A 18 13.76 -24.00 -3.05
CA THR A 18 14.41 -22.70 -3.26
C THR A 18 15.48 -22.77 -4.33
N ASP A 19 15.15 -22.26 -5.52
CA ASP A 19 16.08 -22.13 -6.63
C ASP A 19 17.29 -21.26 -6.24
N THR A 20 18.50 -21.75 -6.52
CA THR A 20 19.74 -20.94 -6.47
C THR A 20 20.08 -20.47 -7.87
N GLY A 21 20.36 -19.17 -8.03
CA GLY A 21 20.60 -18.60 -9.36
C GLY A 21 21.27 -17.24 -9.34
N LEU A 22 21.72 -16.82 -10.53
CA LEU A 22 22.27 -15.50 -10.78
C LEU A 22 21.13 -14.49 -10.85
N VAL A 23 21.14 -13.49 -9.97
CA VAL A 23 20.18 -12.39 -9.98
C VAL A 23 20.77 -11.23 -10.79
N ASN A 24 19.95 -10.59 -11.62
CA ASN A 24 20.39 -9.41 -12.35
C ASN A 24 20.86 -8.31 -11.38
N ASN A 25 22.11 -7.85 -11.53
CA ASN A 25 22.82 -7.00 -10.56
C ASN A 25 22.07 -5.70 -10.19
N GLY A 26 21.15 -5.23 -11.04
CA GLY A 26 20.36 -4.01 -10.81
C GLY A 26 19.06 -4.19 -10.01
N TRP A 27 18.60 -5.43 -9.75
CA TRP A 27 17.28 -5.66 -9.15
C TRP A 27 17.31 -5.66 -7.63
N VAL A 28 18.30 -6.30 -7.02
CA VAL A 28 18.46 -6.38 -5.57
C VAL A 28 18.49 -4.98 -4.93
N PRO A 29 19.28 -4.00 -5.44
CA PRO A 29 19.26 -2.64 -4.89
C PRO A 29 17.90 -1.95 -4.99
N LYS A 30 17.14 -2.19 -6.06
CA LYS A 30 15.79 -1.62 -6.23
C LYS A 30 14.78 -2.22 -5.26
N LEU A 31 14.87 -3.53 -4.98
CA LEU A 31 14.01 -4.18 -3.98
C LEU A 31 14.28 -3.61 -2.57
N TYR A 32 15.55 -3.42 -2.20
CA TYR A 32 15.91 -2.74 -0.95
C TYR A 32 15.41 -1.30 -0.90
N TYR A 33 15.42 -0.58 -2.02
CA TYR A 33 14.84 0.76 -2.09
C TYR A 33 13.33 0.76 -1.81
N PHE A 34 12.56 -0.16 -2.42
CA PHE A 34 11.13 -0.28 -2.15
C PHE A 34 10.83 -0.71 -0.71
N GLN A 35 11.62 -1.62 -0.14
CA GLN A 35 11.51 -2.01 1.27
C GLN A 35 11.69 -0.80 2.20
N ARG A 36 12.71 0.03 1.94
CA ARG A 36 12.95 1.27 2.69
C ARG A 36 11.82 2.27 2.54
N LEU A 37 11.21 2.34 1.35
CA LEU A 37 10.07 3.21 1.09
C LEU A 37 8.87 2.82 1.98
N PHE A 38 8.54 1.53 2.08
CA PHE A 38 7.42 1.05 2.91
C PHE A 38 7.70 1.11 4.42
N THR A 39 8.98 1.13 4.82
CA THR A 39 9.41 1.15 6.24
C THR A 39 9.66 2.56 6.77
N LYS A 40 9.33 3.60 6.01
CA LYS A 40 9.68 4.98 6.36
C LYS A 40 8.97 5.44 7.65
N LYS A 41 9.73 5.60 8.73
CA LYS A 41 9.23 5.98 10.08
C LYS A 41 8.32 7.22 10.09
N GLN A 42 8.68 8.22 9.28
CA GLN A 42 7.93 9.48 9.15
C GLN A 42 6.45 9.24 8.77
N LEU A 43 6.17 8.23 7.95
CA LEU A 43 4.79 7.87 7.61
C LEU A 43 4.01 7.40 8.85
N TYR A 44 4.61 6.50 9.63
CA TYR A 44 3.99 5.95 10.83
C TYR A 44 3.75 7.03 11.89
N GLU A 45 4.67 8.00 11.99
CA GLU A 45 4.52 9.17 12.87
C GLU A 45 3.33 10.04 12.45
N GLU A 46 3.18 10.37 11.16
CA GLU A 46 2.03 11.13 10.66
C GLU A 46 0.70 10.39 10.87
N ILE A 47 0.67 9.08 10.65
CA ILE A 47 -0.51 8.24 10.94
C ILE A 47 -0.83 8.28 12.44
N ALA A 48 0.19 8.17 13.30
CA ALA A 48 0.03 8.23 14.75
C ALA A 48 -0.49 9.60 15.22
N ILE A 49 -0.07 10.69 14.59
CA ILE A 49 -0.59 12.04 14.86
C ILE A 49 -2.10 12.07 14.60
N ILE A 50 -2.57 11.61 13.44
CA ILE A 50 -4.01 11.55 13.12
C ILE A 50 -4.77 10.69 14.13
N GLN A 51 -4.24 9.52 14.48
CA GLN A 51 -4.89 8.63 15.46
C GLN A 51 -4.99 9.27 16.86
N ARG A 52 -3.94 9.96 17.33
CA ARG A 52 -3.94 10.68 18.61
C ARG A 52 -4.91 11.84 18.62
N ILE A 53 -4.97 12.59 17.52
CA ILE A 53 -5.91 13.70 17.34
C ILE A 53 -7.34 13.16 17.38
N LEU A 54 -7.61 12.08 16.64
CA LEU A 54 -8.93 11.45 16.64
C LEU A 54 -9.32 11.02 18.06
N TYR A 55 -8.44 10.30 18.77
CA TYR A 55 -8.68 9.85 20.14
C TYR A 55 -9.07 11.00 21.07
N LYS A 56 -8.30 12.10 21.07
CA LYS A 56 -8.57 13.27 21.94
C LYS A 56 -9.90 13.97 21.63
N ASN A 57 -10.30 14.02 20.35
CA ASN A 57 -11.44 14.81 19.90
C ASN A 57 -12.72 13.97 19.72
N THR A 58 -12.67 12.66 19.99
CA THR A 58 -13.82 11.76 19.77
C THR A 58 -15.01 12.08 20.69
N LEU A 59 -14.75 12.47 21.94
CA LEU A 59 -15.80 12.77 22.91
C LEU A 59 -16.47 14.14 22.65
N GLN A 60 -15.70 15.12 22.16
CA GLN A 60 -16.18 16.48 21.90
C GLN A 60 -17.06 16.58 20.63
N HIS A 61 -16.81 15.73 19.63
CA HIS A 61 -17.45 15.84 18.31
C HIS A 61 -18.17 14.56 17.87
N ARG A 62 -18.68 13.77 18.83
CA ARG A 62 -19.22 12.40 18.61
C ARG A 62 -20.23 12.25 17.45
N LYS A 63 -20.98 13.31 17.10
CA LYS A 63 -21.99 13.30 16.02
C LYS A 63 -21.61 14.14 14.80
N SER A 64 -20.42 14.72 14.76
CA SER A 64 -20.07 15.66 13.69
C SER A 64 -19.74 14.95 12.37
N ALA A 65 -20.07 15.60 11.24
CA ALA A 65 -19.80 15.06 9.92
C ALA A 65 -18.30 14.95 9.60
N HIS A 66 -17.51 15.95 10.02
CA HIS A 66 -16.06 15.97 9.81
C HIS A 66 -15.32 14.90 10.61
N LEU A 67 -15.75 14.62 11.84
CA LEU A 67 -15.13 13.58 12.63
C LEU A 67 -15.41 12.20 12.01
N ARG A 68 -16.60 11.99 11.40
CA ARG A 68 -16.88 10.76 10.64
C ARG A 68 -15.90 10.55 9.49
N LYS A 69 -15.57 11.61 8.74
CA LYS A 69 -14.54 11.55 7.69
C LYS A 69 -13.15 11.26 8.25
N LEU A 70 -12.79 11.87 9.39
CA LEU A 70 -11.52 11.57 10.08
C LEU A 70 -11.44 10.12 10.59
N VAL A 71 -12.55 9.57 11.09
CA VAL A 71 -12.66 8.16 11.50
C VAL A 71 -12.50 7.24 10.30
N GLU A 72 -13.14 7.56 9.18
CA GLU A 72 -12.99 6.83 7.92
C GLU A 72 -11.54 6.81 7.45
N LEU A 73 -10.88 7.98 7.43
CA LEU A 73 -9.46 8.11 7.13
C LEU A 73 -8.60 7.23 8.05
N SER A 74 -8.83 7.31 9.36
CA SER A 74 -8.09 6.50 10.34
C SER A 74 -8.24 4.99 10.09
N ARG A 75 -9.43 4.52 9.70
CA ARG A 75 -9.66 3.12 9.33
C ARG A 75 -8.88 2.73 8.07
N CYS A 76 -8.86 3.57 7.04
CA CYS A 76 -8.07 3.33 5.83
C CYS A 76 -6.58 3.26 6.14
N LEU A 77 -6.05 4.20 6.94
CA LEU A 77 -4.64 4.22 7.36
C LEU A 77 -4.27 2.97 8.15
N LYS A 78 -5.13 2.52 9.06
CA LYS A 78 -4.91 1.28 9.82
C LYS A 78 -4.88 0.05 8.90
N ARG A 79 -5.80 -0.04 7.95
CA ARG A 79 -5.80 -1.12 6.95
C ARG A 79 -4.54 -1.11 6.10
N PHE A 80 -4.01 0.07 5.77
CA PHE A 80 -2.76 0.18 5.04
C PHE A 80 -1.58 -0.36 5.86
N GLN A 81 -1.53 -0.06 7.16
CA GLN A 81 -0.54 -0.63 8.06
C GLN A 81 -0.67 -2.16 8.15
N GLU A 82 -1.89 -2.68 8.26
CA GLU A 82 -2.17 -4.14 8.32
C GLU A 82 -1.72 -4.92 7.07
N LEU A 83 -1.45 -4.26 5.93
CA LEU A 83 -0.93 -4.93 4.74
C LEU A 83 0.50 -5.47 4.93
N ASN A 84 1.28 -4.91 5.87
CA ASN A 84 2.65 -5.32 6.19
C ASN A 84 3.51 -5.61 4.95
N LEU A 85 3.47 -4.72 3.96
CA LEU A 85 4.21 -4.88 2.70
C LEU A 85 5.72 -4.96 2.92
N SER A 86 6.25 -4.30 3.97
CA SER A 86 7.66 -4.41 4.39
C SER A 86 8.05 -5.86 4.68
N ASP A 87 7.29 -6.53 5.54
CA ASP A 87 7.62 -7.85 6.06
C ASP A 87 7.51 -8.93 4.97
N ILE A 88 6.61 -8.73 4.01
CA ILE A 88 6.49 -9.59 2.84
C ILE A 88 7.67 -9.35 1.89
N MET A 89 8.09 -8.10 1.72
CA MET A 89 9.22 -7.74 0.86
C MET A 89 10.54 -8.31 1.38
N ASP A 90 10.75 -8.34 2.69
CA ASP A 90 11.93 -8.95 3.34
C ASP A 90 12.12 -10.42 2.95
N LYS A 91 11.02 -11.15 2.74
CA LYS A 91 11.03 -12.57 2.37
C LYS A 91 11.28 -12.82 0.88
N ILE A 92 11.14 -11.77 0.07
CA ILE A 92 11.26 -11.84 -1.38
C ILE A 92 12.62 -11.33 -1.84
N ILE A 93 13.27 -10.50 -1.04
CA ILE A 93 14.62 -10.03 -1.34
C ILE A 93 15.57 -11.25 -1.39
N PRO A 94 16.24 -11.49 -2.54
CA PRO A 94 17.18 -12.59 -2.66
C PRO A 94 18.31 -12.43 -1.64
N THR A 95 18.54 -13.48 -0.84
CA THR A 95 19.61 -13.47 0.16
C THR A 95 20.87 -14.04 -0.46
N LYS A 96 22.01 -13.37 -0.24
CA LYS A 96 23.31 -13.81 -0.77
C LYS A 96 23.77 -15.06 -0.01
N THR A 97 24.07 -16.14 -0.74
CA THR A 97 24.71 -17.34 -0.17
C THR A 97 26.22 -17.09 -0.04
N GLY A 98 26.92 -17.85 0.80
CA GLY A 98 28.35 -17.67 1.10
C GLY A 98 29.30 -17.63 -0.11
N ASP A 99 28.87 -18.18 -1.24
CA ASP A 99 29.59 -18.11 -2.51
C ASP A 99 29.32 -16.79 -3.26
N LYS A 100 30.38 -16.23 -3.84
CA LYS A 100 30.31 -15.01 -4.64
C LYS A 100 29.39 -15.28 -5.84
N ASP A 101 28.25 -14.59 -5.87
CA ASP A 101 27.27 -14.48 -6.97
C ASP A 101 26.09 -15.46 -6.96
N ILE A 102 26.00 -16.37 -5.98
CA ILE A 102 24.82 -17.24 -5.83
C ILE A 102 23.84 -16.62 -4.82
N TYR A 103 22.61 -16.35 -5.26
CA TYR A 103 21.52 -15.92 -4.37
C TYR A 103 20.52 -17.06 -4.16
N LYS A 104 19.90 -17.07 -2.98
CA LYS A 104 18.69 -17.86 -2.70
C LYS A 104 17.49 -17.08 -3.25
N LEU A 105 16.85 -17.57 -4.30
CA LEU A 105 15.69 -16.92 -4.90
C LEU A 105 14.40 -17.35 -4.18
N PRO A 106 13.41 -16.45 -4.05
CA PRO A 106 12.10 -16.84 -3.57
C PRO A 106 11.38 -17.70 -4.63
N SER A 107 10.46 -18.54 -4.15
CA SER A 107 9.59 -19.34 -5.03
C SER A 107 8.67 -18.43 -5.86
N ARG A 108 8.26 -18.93 -7.04
CA ARG A 108 7.30 -18.23 -7.90
C ARG A 108 5.97 -17.94 -7.19
N GLU A 109 5.54 -18.83 -6.30
CA GLU A 109 4.32 -18.71 -5.49
C GLU A 109 4.40 -17.55 -4.48
N MET A 110 5.58 -17.35 -3.88
CA MET A 110 5.80 -16.23 -2.97
C MET A 110 5.77 -14.88 -3.70
N VAL A 111 6.33 -14.84 -4.92
CA VAL A 111 6.28 -13.65 -5.78
C VAL A 111 4.85 -13.38 -6.27
N SER A 112 4.09 -14.42 -6.66
CA SER A 112 2.69 -14.24 -7.06
C SER A 112 1.82 -13.74 -5.89
N PHE A 113 1.99 -14.30 -4.70
CA PHE A 113 1.33 -13.83 -3.47
C PHE A 113 1.62 -12.34 -3.22
N PHE A 114 2.86 -11.91 -3.36
CA PHE A 114 3.24 -10.51 -3.20
C PHE A 114 2.65 -9.60 -4.26
N LEU A 115 2.62 -10.02 -5.52
CA LEU A 115 1.97 -9.27 -6.59
C LEU A 115 0.47 -9.06 -6.28
N THR A 116 -0.24 -10.10 -5.84
CA THR A 116 -1.64 -9.98 -5.42
C THR A 116 -1.80 -9.03 -4.24
N ARG A 117 -0.90 -9.08 -3.25
CA ARG A 117 -0.90 -8.16 -2.11
C ARG A 117 -0.60 -6.72 -2.52
N LEU A 118 0.31 -6.50 -3.47
CA LEU A 118 0.61 -5.19 -4.06
C LEU A 118 -0.61 -4.61 -4.77
N VAL A 119 -1.33 -5.40 -5.57
CA VAL A 119 -2.57 -4.97 -6.25
C VAL A 119 -3.62 -4.55 -5.22
N GLY A 120 -3.84 -5.37 -4.19
CA GLY A 120 -4.76 -5.02 -3.09
C GLY A 120 -4.34 -3.75 -2.35
N GLY A 121 -3.04 -3.59 -2.09
CA GLY A 121 -2.48 -2.40 -1.47
C GLY A 121 -2.62 -1.15 -2.33
N TYR A 122 -2.44 -1.28 -3.65
CA TYR A 122 -2.62 -0.19 -4.61
C TYR A 122 -4.07 0.32 -4.61
N LYS A 123 -5.06 -0.59 -4.68
CA LYS A 123 -6.48 -0.24 -4.60
C LYS A 123 -6.82 0.46 -3.28
N LEU A 124 -6.31 -0.08 -2.16
CA LEU A 124 -6.54 0.50 -0.85
C LEU A 124 -5.94 1.92 -0.76
N LEU A 125 -4.72 2.11 -1.28
CA LEU A 125 -4.02 3.39 -1.25
C LEU A 125 -4.72 4.42 -2.13
N SER A 126 -5.16 4.04 -3.33
CA SER A 126 -5.97 4.89 -4.21
C SER A 126 -7.26 5.35 -3.52
N LYS A 127 -8.00 4.43 -2.88
CA LYS A 127 -9.16 4.80 -2.07
C LYS A 127 -8.80 5.72 -0.90
N THR A 128 -7.66 5.50 -0.26
CA THR A 128 -7.18 6.32 0.87
C THR A 128 -6.88 7.75 0.44
N ILE A 129 -6.33 7.94 -0.77
CA ILE A 129 -6.08 9.27 -1.35
C ILE A 129 -7.40 10.03 -1.53
N ASN A 130 -8.45 9.40 -2.05
CA ASN A 130 -9.76 10.02 -2.19
C ASN A 130 -10.35 10.41 -0.82
N VAL A 131 -10.23 9.52 0.18
CA VAL A 131 -10.69 9.81 1.55
C VAL A 131 -9.89 10.95 2.21
N LEU A 132 -8.60 11.10 1.88
CA LEU A 132 -7.78 12.23 2.33
C LEU A 132 -8.29 13.57 1.77
N GLU A 133 -8.62 13.62 0.48
CA GLU A 133 -9.19 14.80 -0.17
C GLU A 133 -10.54 15.19 0.45
N ASP A 134 -11.44 14.21 0.59
CA ASP A 134 -12.73 14.39 1.27
C ASP A 134 -12.58 14.95 2.69
N THR A 135 -11.61 14.41 3.44
CA THR A 135 -11.32 14.85 4.81
C THR A 135 -10.81 16.28 4.81
N TYR A 136 -9.88 16.61 3.91
CA TYR A 136 -9.36 17.96 3.78
C TYR A 136 -10.47 18.98 3.49
N VAL A 137 -11.37 18.67 2.55
CA VAL A 137 -12.51 19.53 2.19
C VAL A 137 -13.46 19.71 3.38
N ALA A 138 -13.77 18.64 4.11
CA ALA A 138 -14.64 18.69 5.29
C ALA A 138 -14.06 19.59 6.40
N PHE A 139 -12.75 19.55 6.62
CA PHE A 139 -12.07 20.39 7.61
C PHE A 139 -11.86 21.82 7.13
N HIS A 140 -11.65 22.04 5.84
CA HIS A 140 -11.62 23.38 5.25
C HIS A 140 -12.96 24.10 5.42
N ALA A 141 -14.09 23.40 5.26
CA ALA A 141 -15.42 23.97 5.48
C ALA A 141 -15.61 24.48 6.93
N ILE A 142 -15.05 23.77 7.91
CA ILE A 142 -15.09 24.15 9.34
C ILE A 142 -14.19 25.34 9.62
N LEU A 143 -13.00 25.34 9.01
CA LEU A 143 -12.07 26.45 9.10
C LEU A 143 -12.73 27.74 8.59
N ARG A 144 -13.45 27.68 7.45
CA ARG A 144 -14.20 28.82 6.90
C ARG A 144 -15.29 29.35 7.83
N GLN A 145 -15.85 28.48 8.68
CA GLN A 145 -16.85 28.86 9.70
C GLN A 145 -16.22 29.44 10.98
N GLY A 146 -14.89 29.49 11.08
CA GLY A 146 -14.18 29.99 12.26
C GLY A 146 -14.21 29.05 13.47
N LEU A 147 -14.68 27.81 13.29
CA LEU A 147 -14.86 26.85 14.38
C LEU A 147 -13.62 25.98 14.53
N PHE A 148 -13.20 25.72 15.78
CA PHE A 148 -12.13 24.77 16.13
C PHE A 148 -10.85 24.93 15.27
N MET A 149 -10.47 26.17 14.97
CA MET A 149 -9.41 26.55 14.03
C MET A 149 -8.08 25.78 14.24
N PRO A 150 -7.49 25.68 15.45
CA PRO A 150 -6.25 24.94 15.65
C PRO A 150 -6.37 23.46 15.30
N PHE A 151 -7.50 22.83 15.66
CA PHE A 151 -7.77 21.44 15.35
C PHE A 151 -7.91 21.22 13.83
N ALA A 152 -8.66 22.10 13.16
CA ALA A 152 -8.84 22.01 11.71
C ALA A 152 -7.52 22.19 10.95
N LEU A 153 -6.69 23.16 11.35
CA LEU A 153 -5.39 23.39 10.72
C LEU A 153 -4.43 22.19 10.87
N ILE A 154 -4.37 21.58 12.05
CA ILE A 154 -3.51 20.41 12.28
C ILE A 154 -3.97 19.23 11.42
N VAL A 155 -5.28 18.97 11.35
CA VAL A 155 -5.81 17.89 10.51
C VAL A 155 -5.53 18.17 9.04
N MET A 156 -5.83 19.37 8.55
CA MET A 156 -5.57 19.76 7.16
C MET A 156 -4.09 19.63 6.79
N SER A 157 -3.18 20.11 7.65
CA SER A 157 -1.73 19.98 7.47
C SER A 157 -1.27 18.51 7.44
N SER A 158 -1.79 17.67 8.33
CA SER A 158 -1.45 16.24 8.35
C SER A 158 -1.97 15.53 7.10
N THR A 159 -3.20 15.84 6.68
CA THR A 159 -3.81 15.24 5.48
C THR A 159 -3.09 15.62 4.20
N SER A 160 -2.64 16.87 4.06
CA SER A 160 -1.92 17.30 2.85
C SER A 160 -0.55 16.63 2.72
N ARG A 161 0.20 16.51 3.83
CA ARG A 161 1.48 15.78 3.86
C ARG A 161 1.31 14.30 3.50
N LEU A 162 0.31 13.63 4.09
CA LEU A 162 0.01 12.23 3.77
C LEU A 162 -0.45 12.05 2.32
N HIS A 163 -1.22 13.00 1.79
CA HIS A 163 -1.70 12.95 0.42
C HIS A 163 -0.54 12.95 -0.59
N ILE A 164 0.38 13.90 -0.46
CA ILE A 164 1.58 13.97 -1.33
C ILE A 164 2.40 12.69 -1.21
N TYR A 165 2.62 12.22 0.01
CA TYR A 165 3.40 11.01 0.25
C TYR A 165 2.74 9.76 -0.35
N PHE A 166 1.41 9.60 -0.20
CA PHE A 166 0.70 8.46 -0.76
C PHE A 166 0.60 8.49 -2.28
N GLN A 167 0.46 9.67 -2.90
CA GLN A 167 0.57 9.78 -4.35
C GLN A 167 1.94 9.33 -4.85
N PHE A 168 3.01 9.68 -4.13
CA PHE A 168 4.36 9.20 -4.43
C PHE A 168 4.46 7.69 -4.28
N VAL A 169 4.04 7.12 -3.13
CA VAL A 169 4.06 5.67 -2.89
C VAL A 169 3.25 4.91 -3.93
N LEU A 170 2.09 5.43 -4.35
CA LEU A 170 1.25 4.80 -5.37
C LEU A 170 2.00 4.63 -6.72
N LYS A 171 2.75 5.66 -7.13
CA LYS A 171 3.59 5.60 -8.35
C LYS A 171 4.70 4.56 -8.20
N GLU A 172 5.37 4.56 -7.06
CA GLU A 172 6.45 3.61 -6.77
C GLU A 172 5.94 2.17 -6.67
N MET A 173 4.73 1.95 -6.14
CA MET A 173 4.09 0.62 -6.10
C MET A 173 3.83 0.08 -7.51
N ASN A 174 3.44 0.93 -8.47
CA ASN A 174 3.26 0.52 -9.86
C ASN A 174 4.60 0.10 -10.50
N LEU A 175 5.68 0.86 -10.26
CA LEU A 175 7.03 0.48 -10.70
C LEU A 175 7.48 -0.86 -10.08
N CYS A 176 7.23 -1.03 -8.78
CA CYS A 176 7.54 -2.27 -8.06
C CYS A 176 6.78 -3.47 -8.64
N TYR A 177 5.50 -3.30 -8.97
CA TYR A 177 4.69 -4.33 -9.60
C TYR A 177 5.22 -4.72 -10.98
N LYS A 178 5.52 -3.74 -11.86
CA LYS A 178 6.06 -4.01 -13.20
C LYS A 178 7.38 -4.77 -13.14
N MET A 179 8.26 -4.38 -12.21
CA MET A 179 9.54 -5.05 -12.00
C MET A 179 9.36 -6.48 -11.46
N SER A 180 8.50 -6.66 -10.46
CA SER A 180 8.26 -7.96 -9.83
C SER A 180 7.53 -8.93 -10.76
N TYR A 181 6.65 -8.41 -11.62
CA TYR A 181 5.96 -9.19 -12.65
C TYR A 181 6.94 -9.68 -13.73
N HIS A 182 7.81 -8.79 -14.22
CA HIS A 182 8.88 -9.19 -15.13
C HIS A 182 9.79 -10.24 -14.49
N TRP A 183 10.17 -10.05 -13.22
CA TRP A 183 10.97 -11.03 -12.51
C TRP A 183 10.27 -12.39 -12.36
N MET A 184 8.97 -12.40 -12.04
CA MET A 184 8.18 -13.63 -11.95
C MET A 184 8.21 -14.42 -13.27
N SER A 185 8.20 -13.73 -14.42
CA SER A 185 8.29 -14.40 -15.74
C SER A 185 9.65 -15.05 -16.04
N THR A 186 10.71 -14.65 -15.33
CA THR A 186 12.05 -15.24 -15.46
C THR A 186 12.32 -16.42 -14.53
N LEU A 187 11.45 -16.68 -13.55
CA LEU A 187 11.56 -17.82 -12.64
C LEU A 187 11.01 -19.09 -13.30
N LYS A 188 11.68 -20.23 -13.10
CA LYS A 188 11.23 -21.53 -13.63
C LYS A 188 9.90 -21.93 -12.99
N GLN A 189 9.05 -22.61 -13.74
CA GLN A 189 7.73 -23.03 -13.24
C GLN A 189 7.90 -24.21 -12.25
N VAL A 190 7.45 -24.03 -11.01
CA VAL A 190 7.13 -25.14 -10.11
C VAL A 190 5.77 -25.72 -10.52
N LYS A 191 5.63 -27.05 -10.55
CA LYS A 191 4.47 -27.80 -11.10
C LYS A 191 3.14 -27.61 -10.35
N ASN A 192 3.06 -26.76 -9.33
CA ASN A 192 1.85 -26.61 -8.52
C ASN A 192 0.83 -25.68 -9.20
N LYS A 193 -0.14 -26.29 -9.88
CA LYS A 193 -1.28 -25.62 -10.53
C LYS A 193 -2.24 -24.93 -9.55
N GLU A 194 -2.12 -25.15 -8.25
CA GLU A 194 -3.03 -24.60 -7.24
C GLU A 194 -2.73 -23.13 -6.89
N TYR A 195 -1.52 -22.65 -7.17
CA TYR A 195 -1.08 -21.26 -6.90
C TYR A 195 -0.97 -20.37 -8.14
N GLU A 196 -1.44 -20.85 -9.31
CA GLU A 196 -1.88 -19.95 -10.39
C GLU A 196 -3.19 -19.25 -9.95
N ILE A 197 -3.13 -18.54 -8.83
CA ILE A 197 -4.09 -17.55 -8.46
C ILE A 197 -3.97 -16.52 -9.58
N GLY A 198 -4.92 -16.57 -10.50
CA GLY A 198 -5.00 -15.63 -11.60
C GLY A 198 -4.77 -14.23 -11.05
N LEU A 199 -3.84 -13.50 -11.65
CA LEU A 199 -3.84 -12.05 -11.55
C LEU A 199 -5.16 -11.61 -12.18
N THR A 200 -6.24 -11.61 -11.40
CA THR A 200 -7.59 -11.37 -11.92
C THR A 200 -7.74 -9.94 -12.42
N GLU A 201 -6.85 -9.04 -12.01
CA GLU A 201 -6.79 -7.65 -12.45
C GLU A 201 -5.33 -7.15 -12.47
N SER A 202 -4.89 -6.55 -13.58
CA SER A 202 -3.60 -5.86 -13.66
C SER A 202 -3.70 -4.48 -13.01
N ILE A 203 -2.59 -3.98 -12.44
CA ILE A 203 -2.53 -2.58 -11.96
C ILE A 203 -2.85 -1.61 -13.10
N ASP A 204 -2.47 -1.94 -14.33
CA ASP A 204 -2.77 -1.09 -15.50
C ASP A 204 -4.29 -0.99 -15.76
N ASP A 205 -5.07 -2.05 -15.50
CA ASP A 205 -6.55 -2.02 -15.61
C ASP A 205 -7.18 -1.14 -14.52
N ILE A 206 -6.61 -1.19 -13.30
CA ILE A 206 -7.05 -0.37 -12.17
C ILE A 206 -6.70 1.10 -12.39
N VAL A 207 -5.55 1.41 -13.00
CA VAL A 207 -5.15 2.78 -13.38
C VAL A 207 -6.11 3.36 -14.42
N ILE A 208 -6.57 2.54 -15.38
CA ILE A 208 -7.55 2.96 -16.37
C ILE A 208 -8.88 3.27 -15.68
N HIS A 209 -9.38 2.37 -14.82
CA HIS A 209 -10.61 2.61 -14.06
C HIS A 209 -10.53 3.81 -13.11
N SER A 210 -9.41 4.03 -12.41
CA SER A 210 -9.26 5.18 -11.51
C SER A 210 -9.20 6.51 -12.25
N LYS A 211 -8.69 6.53 -13.50
CA LYS A 211 -8.75 7.72 -14.37
C LYS A 211 -10.18 8.03 -14.82
N TYR A 212 -10.98 7.01 -15.15
CA TYR A 212 -12.40 7.20 -15.49
C TYR A 212 -13.22 7.72 -14.31
N ASP A 213 -12.98 7.23 -13.09
CA ASP A 213 -13.64 7.76 -11.89
C ASP A 213 -13.26 9.22 -11.62
N PHE A 214 -12.01 9.62 -11.86
CA PHE A 214 -11.56 11.01 -11.69
C PHE A 214 -12.21 11.96 -12.73
N ILE A 215 -12.38 11.52 -13.98
CA ILE A 215 -13.07 12.31 -15.03
C ILE A 215 -14.55 12.47 -14.71
N ASN A 216 -15.21 11.42 -14.21
CA ASN A 216 -16.61 11.48 -13.81
C ASN A 216 -16.82 12.41 -12.59
N TYR A 217 -15.89 12.47 -11.65
CA TYR A 217 -15.97 13.42 -10.53
C TYR A 217 -15.82 14.88 -10.96
N ILE A 218 -14.98 15.17 -11.97
CA ILE A 218 -14.86 16.53 -12.51
C ILE A 218 -16.14 16.97 -13.23
N PHE A 219 -16.83 16.04 -13.91
CA PHE A 219 -18.07 16.34 -14.63
C PHE A 219 -19.31 16.50 -13.73
N ILE A 220 -19.25 16.07 -12.47
CA ILE A 220 -20.36 16.23 -11.50
C ILE A 220 -20.26 17.56 -10.73
N TYR A 221 -19.11 18.25 -10.80
CA TYR A 221 -18.84 19.52 -10.10
C TYR A 221 -18.58 20.72 -11.02
N LEU A 222 -18.87 20.59 -12.32
CA LEU A 222 -18.96 21.69 -13.30
C LEU A 222 -20.43 21.91 -13.69
#